data_AF-A0A1Y0H0R4-F1
#
_entry.id   AF-A0A1Y0H0R4-F1
#
_cell.length_a   1.000
_cell.length_b   1.000
_cell.length_c   1.000
_cell.angle_alpha   90.00
_cell.angle_beta   90.00
_cell.angle_gamma   90.00
#
_symmetry.space_group_name_H-M   'P 1'
#
loop_
_entity.id
_entity.type
_entity.pdbx_description
1 polymer ?
#
loop_
_entity_poly.entity_id
_entity_poly.type
_entity_poly.pdbx_seq_one_letter_code
_entity_poly.pdbx_strand_id
1 'polypeptide(L)'
;MVPSSKLDLAGPSIGVFGRLVWVKGQDLAIRSLEHIPGAHLHLFGEGPFEGELKLLAKSLSVADRTHFHGHITNVADAMASVDVVLIPSIWREAFGFTAVEAMSLAKPIVANNYGGLSEIFTHNQTALLFKSPNPEDPDPKKVAQLIKKLLNDPSLGTKLGQAAQSHYESNFTVPLMVDRIEAAYSKIIAP
;
A
#
# COMPACT_ATOMS: atom_id res chain seq x y z
N MET A 1 -6.30 -13.12 -19.75
CA MET A 1 -7.04 -13.01 -18.48
C MET A 1 -6.74 -14.28 -17.70
N VAL A 2 -5.75 -14.24 -16.80
CA VAL A 2 -5.45 -15.38 -15.93
C VAL A 2 -6.60 -15.47 -14.92
N PRO A 3 -7.16 -16.66 -14.63
CA PRO A 3 -8.21 -16.78 -13.63
C PRO A 3 -7.66 -16.30 -12.28
N SER A 4 -8.21 -15.20 -11.76
CA SER A 4 -7.84 -14.64 -10.47
C SER A 4 -8.36 -15.55 -9.37
N SER A 5 -7.48 -16.31 -8.72
CA SER A 5 -7.82 -17.04 -7.51
C SER A 5 -7.54 -16.13 -6.32
N LYS A 6 -8.49 -15.25 -6.00
CA LYS A 6 -8.40 -14.44 -4.77
C LYS A 6 -8.11 -15.36 -3.58
N LEU A 7 -7.15 -14.95 -2.75
CA LEU A 7 -6.89 -15.63 -1.49
C LEU A 7 -8.14 -15.51 -0.61
N ASP A 8 -8.50 -16.62 0.05
CA ASP A 8 -9.55 -16.63 1.07
C ASP A 8 -8.93 -16.13 2.38
N LEU A 9 -9.17 -14.86 2.71
CA LEU A 9 -8.58 -14.18 3.86
C LEU A 9 -9.63 -14.03 4.98
N ALA A 10 -9.21 -14.21 6.22
CA ALA A 10 -10.10 -14.08 7.37
C ALA A 10 -10.40 -12.62 7.69
N GLY A 11 -11.69 -12.27 7.78
CA GLY A 11 -12.16 -10.98 8.26
C GLY A 11 -11.65 -9.76 7.47
N PRO A 12 -11.82 -8.54 8.02
CA PRO A 12 -11.30 -7.32 7.41
C PRO A 12 -9.78 -7.37 7.22
N SER A 13 -9.33 -7.32 5.97
CA SER A 13 -7.95 -7.65 5.59
C SER A 13 -7.17 -6.42 5.11
N ILE A 14 -6.01 -6.18 5.73
CA ILE A 14 -5.09 -5.09 5.40
C ILE A 14 -3.84 -5.69 4.77
N GLY A 15 -3.49 -5.27 3.55
CA GLY A 15 -2.32 -5.74 2.83
C GLY A 15 -1.17 -4.74 2.85
N VAL A 16 0.04 -5.20 3.18
CA VAL A 16 1.29 -4.47 2.97
C VAL A 16 2.19 -5.29 2.06
N PHE A 17 2.68 -4.68 0.99
CA PHE A 17 3.44 -5.35 -0.06
C PHE A 17 4.86 -4.78 -0.15
N GLY A 18 5.84 -5.66 -0.27
CA GLY A 18 7.24 -5.31 -0.51
C GLY A 18 8.21 -5.93 0.50
N ARG A 19 9.50 -5.65 0.29
CA ARG A 19 10.60 -6.20 1.12
C ARG A 19 10.42 -5.86 2.60
N LEU A 20 10.69 -6.83 3.46
CA LEU A 20 10.66 -6.66 4.92
C LEU A 20 11.98 -6.03 5.39
N VAL A 21 12.05 -4.71 5.29
CA VAL A 21 13.19 -3.87 5.69
C VAL A 21 12.67 -2.64 6.42
N TRP A 22 13.44 -2.11 7.38
CA TRP A 22 13.00 -1.05 8.29
C TRP A 22 12.29 0.14 7.60
N VAL A 23 12.85 0.61 6.47
CA VAL A 23 12.32 1.74 5.70
C VAL A 23 10.90 1.56 5.17
N LYS A 24 10.43 0.32 5.05
CA LYS A 24 9.12 0.01 4.49
C LYS A 24 7.98 0.11 5.51
N GLY A 25 8.28 0.32 6.79
CA GLY A 25 7.28 0.67 7.81
C GLY A 25 6.32 -0.46 8.17
N GLN A 26 6.70 -1.74 7.99
CA GLN A 26 5.86 -2.86 8.43
C GLN A 26 5.66 -2.87 9.95
N ASP A 27 6.62 -2.36 10.71
CA ASP A 27 6.51 -2.17 12.15
C ASP A 27 5.39 -1.16 12.50
N LEU A 28 5.28 -0.06 11.76
CA LEU A 28 4.16 0.89 11.86
C LEU A 28 2.82 0.21 11.54
N ALA A 29 2.78 -0.66 10.54
CA ALA A 29 1.57 -1.43 10.22
C ALA A 29 1.16 -2.35 11.39
N ILE A 30 2.12 -3.06 11.99
CA ILE A 30 1.88 -3.94 13.15
C ILE A 30 1.41 -3.12 14.36
N ARG A 31 2.06 -1.99 14.66
CA ARG A 31 1.63 -1.08 15.75
C ARG A 31 0.23 -0.53 15.54
N SER A 32 -0.13 -0.23 14.28
CA SER A 32 -1.47 0.27 13.94
C SER A 32 -2.54 -0.80 14.18
N LEU A 33 -2.23 -2.08 14.00
CA LEU A 33 -3.17 -3.20 14.14
C LEU A 33 -3.73 -3.36 15.57
N GLU A 34 -3.00 -2.92 16.60
CA GLU A 34 -3.48 -2.86 17.99
C GLU A 34 -4.77 -2.03 18.12
N HIS A 35 -4.94 -1.02 17.26
CA HIS A 35 -6.05 -0.09 17.29
C HIS A 35 -7.18 -0.42 16.30
N ILE A 36 -7.13 -1.60 15.68
CA ILE A 36 -8.08 -2.10 14.68
C ILE A 36 -8.53 -3.52 15.09
N PRO A 37 -9.42 -3.64 16.09
CA PRO A 37 -9.89 -4.95 16.55
C PRO A 37 -10.64 -5.68 15.42
N GLY A 38 -10.42 -7.00 15.33
CA GLY A 38 -11.06 -7.86 14.34
C GLY A 38 -10.45 -7.84 12.93
N ALA A 39 -9.58 -6.87 12.62
CA ALA A 39 -8.87 -6.86 11.34
C ALA A 39 -7.62 -7.74 11.36
N HIS A 40 -7.21 -8.21 10.19
CA HIS A 40 -6.00 -9.00 9.96
C HIS A 40 -5.01 -8.22 9.07
N LEU A 41 -3.74 -8.30 9.41
CA LEU A 41 -2.63 -7.71 8.65
C LEU A 41 -1.91 -8.82 7.87
N HIS A 42 -1.78 -8.62 6.56
CA HIS A 42 -1.13 -9.54 5.64
C HIS A 42 0.13 -8.85 5.08
N LEU A 43 1.30 -9.38 5.45
CA LEU A 43 2.60 -8.92 4.99
C LEU A 43 3.06 -9.82 3.84
N PHE A 44 3.09 -9.27 2.63
CA PHE A 44 3.52 -9.95 1.42
C PHE A 44 4.91 -9.48 1.02
N GLY A 45 5.87 -10.38 1.09
CA GLY A 45 7.28 -10.12 0.87
C GLY A 45 8.16 -10.82 1.91
N GLU A 46 9.46 -10.75 1.67
CA GLU A 46 10.49 -11.33 2.53
C GLU A 46 11.57 -10.29 2.82
N GLY A 47 12.38 -10.53 3.85
CA GLY A 47 13.50 -9.67 4.17
C GLY A 47 14.06 -9.90 5.56
N PRO A 48 15.22 -9.29 5.85
CA PRO A 48 15.96 -9.56 7.08
C PRO A 48 15.22 -9.15 8.36
N PHE A 49 14.23 -8.26 8.28
CA PHE A 49 13.48 -7.78 9.45
C PHE A 49 12.32 -8.70 9.87
N GLU A 50 12.05 -9.80 9.16
CA GLU A 50 10.91 -10.67 9.47
C GLU A 50 10.90 -11.17 10.92
N GLY A 51 12.07 -11.56 11.45
CA GLY A 51 12.20 -12.03 12.83
C GLY A 51 11.82 -10.95 13.85
N GLU A 52 12.29 -9.72 13.65
CA GLU A 52 11.99 -8.57 14.50
C GLU A 52 10.50 -8.20 14.45
N LEU A 53 9.91 -8.22 13.25
CA LEU A 53 8.48 -7.97 13.04
C LEU A 53 7.61 -9.03 13.74
N LYS A 54 8.00 -10.31 13.69
CA LYS A 54 7.32 -11.38 14.43
C LYS A 54 7.40 -11.19 15.94
N LEU A 55 8.54 -10.74 16.47
CA LEU A 55 8.70 -10.41 17.89
C LEU A 55 7.83 -9.21 18.29
N LEU A 56 7.77 -8.17 17.46
CA LEU A 56 6.91 -7.01 17.67
C LEU A 56 5.42 -7.38 17.69
N ALA A 57 4.97 -8.20 16.74
CA ALA A 57 3.57 -8.66 16.71
C ALA A 57 3.20 -9.44 17.98
N LYS A 58 4.13 -10.25 18.50
CA LYS A 58 3.96 -10.97 19.77
C LYS A 58 3.90 -10.02 20.97
N SER A 59 4.81 -9.04 21.06
CA SER A 59 4.86 -8.11 22.20
C SER A 59 3.62 -7.22 22.28
N LEU A 60 3.00 -6.92 21.12
CA LEU A 60 1.76 -6.15 21.03
C LEU A 60 0.50 -7.03 21.09
N SER A 61 0.62 -8.34 21.30
CA SER A 61 -0.50 -9.28 21.35
C SER A 61 -1.40 -9.24 20.10
N VAL A 62 -0.79 -9.09 18.92
CA VAL A 62 -1.47 -9.09 17.61
C VAL A 62 -0.93 -10.16 16.65
N ALA A 63 -0.10 -11.08 17.17
CA ALA A 63 0.54 -12.13 16.38
C ALA A 63 -0.45 -13.08 15.71
N ASP A 64 -1.59 -13.35 16.34
CA ASP A 64 -2.70 -14.17 15.81
C ASP A 64 -3.39 -13.52 14.60
N ARG A 65 -3.26 -12.20 14.45
CA ARG A 65 -3.83 -11.41 13.35
C ARG A 65 -2.79 -10.85 12.39
N THR A 66 -1.52 -11.24 12.54
CA THR A 66 -0.42 -10.79 11.67
C THR A 66 0.13 -11.96 10.88
N HIS A 67 -0.10 -11.95 9.57
CA HIS A 67 0.20 -13.04 8.67
C HIS A 67 1.38 -12.71 7.76
N PHE A 68 2.42 -13.54 7.79
CA PHE A 68 3.61 -13.41 6.95
C PHE A 68 3.50 -14.40 5.80
N HIS A 69 3.40 -13.91 4.57
CA HIS A 69 3.17 -14.74 3.37
C HIS A 69 4.46 -15.05 2.60
N GLY A 70 5.58 -14.42 2.97
CA GLY A 70 6.83 -14.55 2.23
C GLY A 70 6.75 -13.99 0.82
N HIS A 71 7.61 -14.46 -0.07
CA HIS A 71 7.61 -14.08 -1.48
C HIS A 71 6.36 -14.57 -2.21
N ILE A 72 5.70 -13.69 -2.97
CA ILE A 72 4.52 -14.00 -3.79
C ILE A 72 4.82 -13.71 -5.25
N THR A 73 4.51 -14.67 -6.12
CA THR A 73 4.65 -14.54 -7.57
C THR A 73 3.47 -13.81 -8.21
N ASN A 74 2.25 -14.00 -7.69
CA ASN A 74 1.04 -13.36 -8.19
C ASN A 74 0.57 -12.22 -7.27
N VAL A 75 1.32 -11.12 -7.31
CA VAL A 75 1.07 -9.93 -6.48
C VAL A 75 -0.32 -9.34 -6.74
N ALA A 76 -0.78 -9.36 -8.00
CA ALA A 76 -2.06 -8.78 -8.37
C ALA A 76 -3.24 -9.50 -7.69
N ASP A 77 -3.25 -10.84 -7.66
CA ASP A 77 -4.32 -11.60 -6.99
C ASP A 77 -4.28 -11.42 -5.47
N ALA A 78 -3.08 -11.41 -4.88
CA ALA A 78 -2.91 -11.14 -3.45
C ALA A 78 -3.41 -9.72 -3.09
N MET A 79 -3.06 -8.72 -3.89
CA MET A 79 -3.49 -7.34 -3.69
C MET A 79 -5.00 -7.14 -3.94
N ALA A 80 -5.58 -7.89 -4.87
CA ALA A 80 -7.02 -7.91 -5.10
C ALA A 80 -7.82 -8.57 -3.95
N SER A 81 -7.17 -9.42 -3.15
CA SER A 81 -7.80 -10.16 -2.05
C SER A 81 -7.93 -9.39 -0.73
N VAL A 82 -7.11 -8.36 -0.49
CA VAL A 82 -7.21 -7.53 0.73
C VAL A 82 -8.27 -6.44 0.57
N ASP A 83 -8.81 -5.92 1.67
CA ASP A 83 -9.78 -4.82 1.63
C ASP A 83 -9.11 -3.45 1.48
N VAL A 84 -8.00 -3.25 2.19
CA VAL A 84 -7.22 -2.01 2.18
C VAL A 84 -5.75 -2.32 1.92
N VAL A 85 -5.14 -1.58 0.99
CA VAL A 85 -3.69 -1.58 0.81
C VAL A 85 -3.09 -0.47 1.67
N LEU A 86 -2.20 -0.84 2.58
CA LEU A 86 -1.41 0.09 3.38
C LEU A 86 0.00 0.19 2.79
N ILE A 87 0.45 1.42 2.54
CA ILE A 87 1.80 1.76 2.09
C ILE A 87 2.46 2.61 3.18
N PRO A 88 3.05 1.97 4.22
CA PRO A 88 3.50 2.67 5.41
C PRO A 88 4.96 3.14 5.31
N SER A 89 5.53 3.17 4.10
CA SER A 89 6.94 3.51 3.88
C SER A 89 7.31 4.82 4.56
N ILE A 90 8.32 4.75 5.42
CA ILE A 90 8.95 5.91 6.07
C ILE A 90 10.18 6.39 5.29
N TRP A 91 10.51 5.74 4.18
CA TRP A 91 11.51 6.22 3.24
C TRP A 91 10.91 7.15 2.21
N ARG A 92 11.72 8.11 1.76
CA ARG A 92 11.42 9.00 0.65
C ARG A 92 11.44 8.21 -0.65
N GLU A 93 10.35 7.48 -0.92
CA GLU A 93 10.23 6.61 -2.09
C GLU A 93 10.45 7.38 -3.39
N ALA A 94 11.19 6.79 -4.33
CA ALA A 94 11.42 7.41 -5.64
C ALA A 94 10.15 7.38 -6.50
N PHE A 95 9.43 6.25 -6.51
CA PHE A 95 8.23 6.08 -7.34
C PHE A 95 7.17 5.15 -6.74
N GLY A 96 7.53 4.24 -5.82
CA GLY A 96 6.54 3.38 -5.15
C GLY A 96 5.70 2.52 -6.08
N PHE A 97 6.29 1.51 -6.73
CA PHE A 97 5.58 0.59 -7.63
C PHE A 97 4.30 -0.01 -7.02
N THR A 98 4.32 -0.33 -5.73
CA THR A 98 3.16 -0.80 -4.98
C THR A 98 1.98 0.18 -5.01
N ALA A 99 2.24 1.49 -5.06
CA ALA A 99 1.19 2.49 -5.24
C ALA A 99 0.52 2.33 -6.61
N VAL A 100 1.30 2.26 -7.68
CA VAL A 100 0.82 2.12 -9.06
C VAL A 100 0.08 0.79 -9.26
N GLU A 101 0.59 -0.30 -8.68
CA GLU A 101 -0.06 -1.61 -8.69
C GLU A 101 -1.45 -1.54 -8.00
N ALA A 102 -1.50 -0.96 -6.80
CA ALA A 102 -2.75 -0.81 -6.05
C ALA A 102 -3.76 0.08 -6.76
N MET A 103 -3.30 1.15 -7.40
CA MET A 103 -4.14 2.02 -8.21
C MET A 103 -4.71 1.27 -9.41
N SER A 104 -3.90 0.49 -10.13
CA SER A 104 -4.37 -0.26 -11.31
C SER A 104 -5.48 -1.28 -10.98
N LEU A 105 -5.49 -1.77 -9.73
CA LEU A 105 -6.49 -2.71 -9.19
C LEU A 105 -7.65 -2.01 -8.47
N ALA A 106 -7.76 -0.68 -8.56
CA ALA A 106 -8.77 0.13 -7.89
C ALA A 106 -8.89 -0.14 -6.38
N LYS A 107 -7.76 -0.42 -5.70
CA LYS A 107 -7.77 -0.72 -4.28
C LYS A 107 -7.98 0.55 -3.44
N PRO A 108 -8.73 0.46 -2.32
CA PRO A 108 -8.68 1.47 -1.27
C PRO A 108 -7.26 1.53 -0.69
N ILE A 109 -6.67 2.73 -0.66
CA ILE A 109 -5.26 2.92 -0.27
C ILE A 109 -5.15 3.87 0.93
N VAL A 110 -4.35 3.47 1.92
CA VAL A 110 -3.80 4.33 2.96
C VAL A 110 -2.29 4.41 2.76
N ALA A 111 -1.72 5.61 2.67
CA ALA A 111 -0.29 5.79 2.42
C ALA A 111 0.33 6.92 3.26
N ASN A 112 1.64 6.84 3.48
CA ASN A 112 2.38 7.92 4.12
C ASN A 112 2.46 9.13 3.17
N ASN A 113 2.26 10.33 3.70
CA ASN A 113 2.46 11.56 2.93
C ASN A 113 3.95 11.95 2.87
N TYR A 114 4.78 11.13 2.20
CA TYR A 114 6.23 11.31 2.16
C TYR A 114 6.84 10.89 0.81
N GLY A 115 7.81 11.65 0.32
CA GLY A 115 8.50 11.38 -0.95
C GLY A 115 7.56 11.23 -2.14
N GLY A 116 7.86 10.32 -3.06
CA GLY A 116 7.07 10.08 -4.27
C GLY A 116 5.62 9.67 -4.00
N LEU A 117 5.28 9.15 -2.82
CA LEU A 117 3.88 8.85 -2.46
C LEU A 117 3.03 10.14 -2.37
N SER A 118 3.63 11.25 -1.93
CA SER A 118 2.96 12.56 -1.90
C SER A 118 2.77 13.18 -3.28
N GLU A 119 3.52 12.71 -4.28
CA GLU A 119 3.42 13.15 -5.68
C GLU A 119 2.41 12.29 -6.46
N ILE A 120 2.26 11.01 -6.09
CA ILE A 120 1.36 10.06 -6.75
C ILE A 120 -0.08 10.17 -6.23
N PHE A 121 -0.24 10.44 -4.93
CA PHE A 121 -1.56 10.46 -4.31
C PHE A 121 -2.03 11.87 -3.99
N THR A 122 -3.33 12.10 -4.21
CA THR A 122 -4.03 13.28 -3.74
C THR A 122 -4.96 12.87 -2.60
N HIS A 123 -4.71 13.44 -1.41
CA HIS A 123 -5.47 13.13 -0.20
C HIS A 123 -6.99 13.35 -0.38
N ASN A 124 -7.81 12.39 0.07
CA ASN A 124 -9.27 12.35 -0.07
C ASN A 124 -9.79 12.33 -1.53
N GLN A 125 -8.91 12.17 -2.51
CA GLN A 125 -9.30 12.03 -3.91
C GLN A 125 -8.89 10.66 -4.46
N THR A 126 -7.62 10.27 -4.30
CA THR A 126 -7.10 8.98 -4.77
C THR A 126 -6.64 8.07 -3.63
N ALA A 127 -6.35 8.61 -2.44
CA ALA A 127 -6.01 7.82 -1.26
C ALA A 127 -6.29 8.60 0.03
N LEU A 128 -6.28 7.89 1.16
CA LEU A 128 -6.15 8.52 2.48
C LEU A 128 -4.66 8.60 2.83
N LEU A 129 -4.17 9.81 3.09
CA LEU A 129 -2.77 10.06 3.38
C LEU A 129 -2.66 10.44 4.85
N PHE A 130 -1.85 9.72 5.62
CA PHE A 130 -1.53 10.15 6.97
C PHE A 130 -0.38 11.15 6.93
N LYS A 131 -0.57 12.26 7.64
CA LYS A 131 0.43 13.31 7.83
C LYS A 131 0.99 13.20 9.25
N SER A 132 2.30 13.12 9.36
CA SER A 132 3.03 13.18 10.63
C SER A 132 3.97 14.39 10.63
N PRO A 133 4.17 15.06 11.78
CA PRO A 133 5.25 16.05 11.94
C PRO A 133 6.62 15.45 11.62
N ASN A 134 6.82 14.17 11.93
CA ASN A 134 7.96 13.38 11.49
C ASN A 134 7.47 12.26 10.55
N PRO A 135 7.64 12.40 9.22
CA PRO A 135 7.26 11.35 8.26
C PRO A 135 7.99 10.02 8.47
N GLU A 136 9.12 10.04 9.19
CA GLU A 136 9.90 8.85 9.52
C GLU A 136 9.44 8.16 10.81
N ASP A 137 8.57 8.80 11.58
CA ASP A 137 7.95 8.24 12.79
C ASP A 137 6.45 8.64 12.87
N PRO A 138 5.57 8.03 12.05
CA PRO A 138 4.15 8.32 12.06
C PRO A 138 3.42 7.72 13.26
N ASP A 139 2.40 8.42 13.76
CA ASP A 139 1.55 7.91 14.86
C ASP A 139 0.67 6.73 14.38
N PRO A 140 0.84 5.50 14.94
CA PRO A 140 0.05 4.33 14.56
C PRO A 140 -1.47 4.51 14.78
N LYS A 141 -1.88 5.34 15.75
CA LYS A 141 -3.32 5.61 15.99
C LYS A 141 -3.95 6.35 14.81
N LYS A 142 -3.23 7.29 14.21
CA LYS A 142 -3.71 8.04 13.04
C LYS A 142 -3.81 7.15 11.82
N VAL A 143 -2.82 6.28 11.59
CA VAL A 143 -2.86 5.29 10.51
C VAL A 143 -4.08 4.37 10.69
N ALA A 144 -4.28 3.84 11.89
CA ALA A 144 -5.43 3.00 12.22
C ALA A 144 -6.78 3.69 12.02
N GLN A 145 -6.91 4.98 12.32
CA GLN A 145 -8.14 5.74 12.07
C GLN A 145 -8.49 5.80 10.58
N LEU A 146 -7.50 6.02 9.71
CA LEU A 146 -7.72 6.05 8.25
C LEU A 146 -8.10 4.67 7.72
N ILE A 147 -7.44 3.61 8.19
CA ILE A 147 -7.78 2.24 7.80
C ILE A 147 -9.21 1.90 8.24
N LYS A 148 -9.57 2.17 9.50
CA LYS A 148 -10.95 1.96 10.00
C LYS A 148 -11.99 2.73 9.20
N LYS A 149 -11.66 3.95 8.75
CA LYS A 149 -12.56 4.74 7.89
C LYS A 149 -12.88 3.99 6.59
N LEU A 150 -11.89 3.36 5.95
CA LEU A 150 -12.11 2.58 4.73
C LEU A 150 -12.80 1.25 5.00
N LEU A 151 -12.45 0.55 6.08
CA LEU A 151 -13.08 -0.71 6.45
C LEU A 151 -14.57 -0.54 6.83
N ASN A 152 -14.92 0.57 7.48
CA ASN A 152 -16.29 0.85 7.92
C ASN A 152 -17.14 1.54 6.84
N ASP A 153 -16.52 2.10 5.80
CA ASP A 153 -17.21 2.75 4.68
C ASP A 153 -16.70 2.20 3.33
N PRO A 154 -17.20 1.02 2.89
CA PRO A 154 -16.83 0.43 1.61
C PRO A 154 -17.16 1.33 0.41
N SER A 155 -18.15 2.23 0.54
CA SER A 155 -18.52 3.17 -0.53
C SER A 155 -17.43 4.21 -0.76
N LEU A 156 -16.86 4.74 0.34
CA LEU A 156 -15.70 5.62 0.27
C LEU A 156 -14.48 4.88 -0.31
N GLY A 157 -14.24 3.64 0.13
CA GLY A 157 -13.17 2.81 -0.41
C GLY A 157 -13.28 2.62 -1.92
N THR A 158 -14.48 2.27 -2.40
CA THR A 158 -14.77 2.11 -3.83
C THR A 158 -14.54 3.41 -4.60
N LYS A 159 -15.06 4.54 -4.08
CA LYS A 159 -14.90 5.85 -4.70
C LYS A 159 -13.43 6.25 -4.85
N LEU A 160 -12.64 6.12 -3.79
CA LEU A 160 -11.21 6.47 -3.81
C LEU A 160 -10.42 5.51 -4.71
N GLY A 161 -10.73 4.20 -4.67
CA GLY A 161 -10.10 3.20 -5.52
C GLY A 161 -10.35 3.45 -7.01
N GLN A 162 -11.58 3.78 -7.40
CA GLN A 162 -11.91 4.12 -8.80
C GLN A 162 -11.22 5.41 -9.26
N ALA A 163 -11.16 6.43 -8.41
CA ALA A 163 -10.43 7.65 -8.70
C ALA A 163 -8.92 7.41 -8.84
N ALA A 164 -8.35 6.55 -7.98
CA ALA A 164 -6.97 6.09 -8.10
C ALA A 164 -6.71 5.33 -9.41
N GLN A 165 -7.62 4.45 -9.82
CA GLN A 165 -7.53 3.72 -11.09
C GLN A 165 -7.60 4.66 -12.30
N SER A 166 -8.52 5.63 -12.28
CA SER A 166 -8.61 6.65 -13.34
C SER A 166 -7.32 7.48 -13.42
N HIS A 167 -6.71 7.79 -12.26
CA HIS A 167 -5.42 8.47 -12.21
C HIS A 167 -4.29 7.62 -12.78
N TYR A 168 -4.29 6.31 -12.51
CA TYR A 168 -3.38 5.32 -13.11
C TYR A 168 -3.51 5.29 -14.64
N GLU A 169 -4.73 5.12 -15.15
CA GLU A 169 -5.01 5.04 -16.58
C GLU A 169 -4.54 6.27 -17.34
N SER A 170 -4.64 7.45 -16.71
CA SER A 170 -4.27 8.73 -17.32
C SER A 170 -2.78 9.07 -17.24
N ASN A 171 -2.00 8.42 -16.37
CA ASN A 171 -0.64 8.87 -16.06
C ASN A 171 0.43 7.77 -16.02
N PHE A 172 0.07 6.53 -15.72
CA PHE A 172 1.00 5.49 -15.31
C PHE A 172 0.84 4.18 -16.08
N THR A 173 0.12 4.18 -17.20
CA THR A 173 0.08 3.01 -18.09
C THR A 173 1.40 2.87 -18.83
N VAL A 174 1.79 1.63 -19.13
CA VAL A 174 3.02 1.34 -19.88
C VAL A 174 3.06 2.08 -21.23
N PRO A 175 1.98 2.09 -22.06
CA PRO A 175 1.98 2.86 -23.30
C PRO A 175 2.27 4.35 -23.09
N LEU A 176 1.61 5.00 -22.13
CA LEU A 176 1.85 6.42 -21.83
C LEU A 176 3.28 6.69 -21.35
N MET A 177 3.84 5.79 -20.54
CA MET A 177 5.23 5.93 -20.09
C MET A 177 6.22 5.81 -21.26
N VAL A 178 5.99 4.87 -22.18
CA VAL A 178 6.80 4.71 -23.40
C VAL A 178 6.72 5.97 -24.25
N ASP A 179 5.52 6.45 -24.56
CA ASP A 179 5.31 7.66 -25.37
C ASP A 179 6.03 8.88 -24.78
N ARG A 180 5.99 9.06 -23.45
CA ARG A 180 6.65 10.16 -22.75
C ARG A 180 8.18 10.06 -22.82
N ILE A 181 8.73 8.85 -22.68
CA ILE A 181 10.18 8.61 -22.78
C ILE A 181 10.65 8.84 -24.21
N GLU A 182 9.94 8.31 -25.21
CA GLU A 182 10.26 8.52 -26.62
C GLU A 182 10.23 10.00 -26.98
N ALA A 183 9.18 10.73 -26.59
CA ALA A 183 9.08 12.17 -26.81
C ALA A 183 10.22 12.97 -26.15
N ALA A 184 10.72 12.52 -24.99
CA ALA A 184 11.87 13.14 -24.34
C ALA A 184 13.17 12.92 -25.14
N TYR A 185 13.40 11.71 -25.66
CA TYR A 185 14.55 11.44 -26.52
C TYR A 185 14.46 12.16 -27.87
N SER A 186 13.29 12.23 -28.48
CA SER A 186 13.10 12.95 -29.75
C SER A 186 13.49 14.43 -29.65
N LYS A 187 13.27 15.09 -28.50
CA LYS A 187 13.66 16.49 -28.28
C LYS A 187 15.17 16.71 -28.25
N ILE A 188 15.95 15.68 -27.90
CA ILE A 188 17.41 15.77 -27.79
C ILE A 188 18.08 15.37 -29.11
N ILE A 189 17.46 14.45 -29.85
CA ILE A 189 18.00 13.92 -31.12
C ILE A 189 17.57 14.79 -32.31
N ALA A 190 16.52 15.61 -32.18
CA ALA A 190 16.11 16.53 -33.24
C ALA A 190 17.24 17.53 -33.56
N PRO A 191 17.66 17.65 -34.84
CA PRO A 191 18.74 18.54 -35.27
C PRO A 191 18.43 20.03 -35.13
#